data_AF-A0A964GQG9-F1
#
_entry.id   AF-A0A964GQG9-F1
#
_cell.length_a   1.000
_cell.length_b   1.000
_cell.length_c   1.000
_cell.angle_alpha   90.00
_cell.angle_beta   90.00
_cell.angle_gamma   90.00
#
_symmetry.space_group_name_H-M   'P 1'
#
loop_
_entity.id
_entity.type
_entity.pdbx_description
1 polymer ?
#
loop_
_entity_poly.entity_id
_entity_poly.type
_entity_poly.pdbx_seq_one_letter_code
_entity_poly.pdbx_strand_id
1 'polypeptide(L)'
;FGLDARTTVLIGAGSSICGAAAVLATEPVIKGRAEDVAVAVATVVVFGTVGTFLYPALFHWNAAHGWLDMSPAQYGLYVGSTVHEVAQVVAAGEAIAPEAADVAVISKMVRVMMLAPFLLLLSMAVARGNRSSQMSDGQPRRITIPWFALGFVAMAGVNSLGVLPAAVVQVGVQLDNALLAVAMAALGLTTHVRAVRAAGTKPLLLAALLFAWLLVAGLLFNRWVPGLL
;
A
#
# COMPACT_ATOMS: atom_id res chain seq x y z
N PHE A 1 -14.85 -15.44 11.23
CA PHE A 1 -14.49 -16.26 10.04
C PHE A 1 -13.67 -17.53 10.36
N GLY A 2 -13.10 -17.69 11.56
CA GLY A 2 -12.27 -18.86 11.89
C GLY A 2 -11.03 -18.99 11.00
N LEU A 3 -10.42 -17.84 10.69
CA LEU A 3 -9.15 -17.75 9.94
C LEU A 3 -7.99 -17.90 10.92
N ASP A 4 -6.88 -18.45 10.45
CA ASP A 4 -5.65 -18.50 11.23
C ASP A 4 -5.16 -17.08 11.56
N ALA A 5 -4.60 -16.93 12.76
CA ALA A 5 -4.16 -15.63 13.27
C ALA A 5 -3.04 -15.05 12.41
N ARG A 6 -2.13 -15.88 11.87
CA ARG A 6 -1.00 -15.42 11.04
C ARG A 6 -1.51 -14.92 9.70
N THR A 7 -2.38 -15.68 9.03
CA THR A 7 -3.01 -15.24 7.77
C THR A 7 -3.75 -13.92 7.98
N THR A 8 -4.47 -13.77 9.09
CA THR A 8 -5.21 -12.54 9.42
C THR A 8 -4.28 -11.34 9.60
N VAL A 9 -3.18 -11.49 10.35
CA VAL A 9 -2.20 -10.42 10.54
C VAL A 9 -1.50 -10.06 9.23
N LEU A 10 -1.15 -11.04 8.39
CA LEU A 10 -0.52 -10.80 7.10
C LEU A 10 -1.44 -10.05 6.13
N ILE A 11 -2.71 -10.47 6.00
CA ILE A 11 -3.70 -9.78 5.17
C ILE A 11 -3.92 -8.35 5.68
N GLY A 12 -4.03 -8.18 7.01
CA GLY A 12 -4.16 -6.87 7.63
C GLY A 12 -2.96 -5.96 7.37
N ALA A 13 -1.74 -6.47 7.53
CA ALA A 13 -0.50 -5.73 7.28
C ALA A 13 -0.37 -5.30 5.80
N GLY A 14 -0.62 -6.24 4.88
CA GLY A 14 -0.62 -5.97 3.44
C GLY A 14 -1.66 -4.91 3.06
N SER A 15 -2.88 -5.06 3.56
CA SER A 15 -3.97 -4.13 3.26
C SER A 15 -3.76 -2.74 3.87
N SER A 16 -3.03 -2.63 4.99
CA SER A 16 -2.90 -1.40 5.78
C SER A 16 -1.65 -0.55 5.48
N ILE A 17 -0.62 -1.08 4.82
CA ILE A 17 0.63 -0.34 4.55
C ILE A 17 0.94 -0.22 3.04
N CYS A 18 1.69 -1.18 2.49
CA CYS A 18 2.24 -1.10 1.12
C CYS A 18 2.03 -2.39 0.32
N GLY A 19 1.06 -3.22 0.71
CA GLY A 19 0.74 -4.44 -0.01
C GLY A 19 1.77 -5.54 0.22
N ALA A 20 2.26 -6.16 -0.85
CA ALA A 20 3.12 -7.34 -0.77
C ALA A 20 4.40 -7.11 0.07
N ALA A 21 5.03 -5.94 -0.04
CA ALA A 21 6.23 -5.62 0.74
C ALA A 21 5.96 -5.60 2.25
N ALA A 22 4.78 -5.15 2.69
CA ALA A 22 4.40 -5.19 4.10
C ALA A 22 4.13 -6.63 4.56
N VAL A 23 3.53 -7.47 3.72
CA VAL A 23 3.33 -8.90 4.01
C VAL A 23 4.68 -9.58 4.24
N LEU A 24 5.63 -9.40 3.34
CA LEU A 24 6.96 -10.01 3.41
C LEU A 24 7.77 -9.51 4.61
N ALA A 25 7.66 -8.22 4.95
CA ALA A 25 8.33 -7.68 6.13
C ALA A 25 7.71 -8.13 7.45
N THR A 26 6.42 -8.48 7.44
CA THR A 26 5.66 -8.96 8.61
C THR A 26 5.89 -10.44 8.87
N GLU A 27 6.05 -11.25 7.82
CA GLU A 27 6.27 -12.70 7.88
C GLU A 27 7.27 -13.13 8.98
N PRO A 28 8.52 -12.61 9.03
CA PRO A 28 9.51 -13.10 9.99
C PRO A 28 9.16 -12.70 11.43
N VAL A 29 8.38 -11.64 11.63
CA VAL A 29 7.96 -11.15 12.97
C VAL A 29 6.95 -12.11 13.60
N ILE A 30 6.05 -12.67 12.80
CA ILE A 30 4.99 -13.57 13.27
C ILE A 30 5.26 -15.05 12.98
N LYS A 31 6.40 -15.36 12.34
CA LYS A 31 6.78 -16.69 11.85
C LYS A 31 5.71 -17.26 10.91
N GLY A 32 5.33 -16.48 9.90
CA GLY A 32 4.31 -16.84 8.91
C GLY A 32 4.71 -18.08 8.10
N ARG A 33 3.73 -18.89 7.67
CA ARG A 33 4.03 -19.97 6.72
C ARG A 33 4.04 -19.42 5.30
N ALA A 34 4.79 -20.03 4.40
CA ALA A 34 4.84 -19.62 2.99
C ALA A 34 3.45 -19.60 2.33
N GLU A 35 2.56 -20.52 2.72
CA GLU A 35 1.16 -20.53 2.30
C GLU A 35 0.40 -19.27 2.76
N ASP A 36 0.55 -18.86 4.02
CA ASP A 36 -0.14 -17.68 4.57
C ASP A 36 0.32 -16.39 3.86
N VAL A 37 1.62 -16.32 3.56
CA VAL A 37 2.23 -15.22 2.80
C VAL A 37 1.68 -15.17 1.37
N ALA A 38 1.67 -16.32 0.69
CA ALA A 38 1.17 -16.40 -0.68
C ALA A 38 -0.31 -16.00 -0.76
N VAL A 39 -1.14 -16.46 0.18
CA VAL A 39 -2.55 -16.07 0.29
C VAL A 39 -2.68 -14.56 0.53
N ALA A 40 -1.92 -13.99 1.47
CA ALA A 40 -2.00 -12.56 1.77
C ALA A 40 -1.57 -11.70 0.57
N VAL A 41 -0.43 -12.01 -0.07
CA VAL A 41 0.02 -11.33 -1.29
C VAL A 41 -1.01 -11.44 -2.40
N ALA A 42 -1.62 -12.62 -2.61
CA ALA A 42 -2.67 -12.80 -3.61
C ALA A 42 -3.86 -11.86 -3.37
N THR A 43 -4.33 -11.74 -2.12
CA THR A 43 -5.45 -10.84 -1.81
C THR A 43 -5.11 -9.38 -2.09
N VAL A 44 -3.90 -8.94 -1.72
CA VAL A 44 -3.40 -7.58 -2.01
C VAL A 44 -3.39 -7.30 -3.50
N VAL A 45 -2.86 -8.22 -4.31
CA VAL A 45 -2.79 -8.04 -5.77
C VAL A 45 -4.19 -7.97 -6.37
N VAL A 46 -5.11 -8.85 -5.96
CA VAL A 46 -6.50 -8.86 -6.46
C VAL A 46 -7.22 -7.55 -6.16
N PHE A 47 -7.31 -7.16 -4.88
CA PHE A 47 -8.06 -5.96 -4.49
C PHE A 47 -7.35 -4.67 -4.87
N GLY A 48 -6.02 -4.69 -4.93
CA GLY A 48 -5.24 -3.61 -5.51
C GLY A 48 -5.54 -3.41 -6.99
N THR A 49 -5.60 -4.49 -7.76
CA THR A 49 -5.92 -4.45 -9.21
C THR A 49 -7.35 -3.97 -9.43
N VAL A 50 -8.31 -4.48 -8.65
CA VAL A 50 -9.69 -3.97 -8.65
C VAL A 50 -9.70 -2.47 -8.33
N GLY A 51 -8.92 -2.04 -7.33
CA GLY A 51 -8.77 -0.64 -6.95
C GLY A 51 -8.27 0.25 -8.10
N THR A 52 -7.28 -0.21 -8.87
CA THR A 52 -6.73 0.55 -10.01
C THR A 52 -7.80 1.01 -11.00
N PHE A 53 -8.81 0.18 -11.26
CA PHE A 53 -9.90 0.51 -12.17
C PHE A 53 -11.10 1.12 -11.46
N LEU A 54 -11.42 0.65 -10.26
CA LEU A 54 -12.59 1.09 -9.51
C LEU A 54 -12.48 2.55 -9.08
N TYR A 55 -11.31 3.00 -8.60
CA TYR A 55 -11.15 4.37 -8.09
C TYR A 55 -11.35 5.43 -9.19
N PRO A 56 -10.72 5.32 -10.38
CA PRO A 56 -11.00 6.25 -11.48
C PRO A 56 -12.46 6.21 -11.94
N ALA A 57 -13.05 5.01 -12.04
CA ALA A 57 -14.45 4.85 -12.41
C ALA A 57 -15.39 5.56 -11.43
N LEU A 58 -15.14 5.43 -10.12
CA LEU A 58 -15.89 6.12 -9.07
C LEU A 58 -15.68 7.65 -9.13
N PHE A 59 -14.47 8.12 -9.44
CA PHE A 59 -14.19 9.55 -9.61
C PHE A 59 -15.02 10.14 -10.76
N HIS A 60 -14.97 9.52 -11.95
CA HIS A 60 -15.73 10.00 -13.10
C HIS A 60 -17.24 9.91 -12.89
N TRP A 61 -17.71 8.83 -12.25
CA TRP A 61 -19.11 8.68 -11.92
C TRP A 61 -19.60 9.73 -10.92
N ASN A 62 -18.80 10.04 -9.89
CA ASN A 62 -19.07 11.13 -8.96
C ASN A 62 -19.09 12.49 -9.66
N ALA A 63 -18.13 12.76 -10.55
CA ALA A 63 -18.08 14.01 -11.33
C ALA A 63 -19.32 14.18 -12.23
N ALA A 64 -19.85 13.08 -12.79
CA ALA A 64 -21.06 13.11 -13.62
C ALA A 64 -22.34 13.37 -12.81
N HIS A 65 -22.41 12.96 -11.55
CA HIS A 65 -23.60 13.10 -10.70
C HIS A 65 -23.51 14.26 -9.70
N GLY A 66 -22.33 14.85 -9.51
CA GLY A 66 -22.11 16.02 -8.66
C GLY A 66 -22.31 15.77 -7.16
N TRP A 67 -22.10 14.53 -6.69
CA TRP A 67 -22.35 14.20 -5.27
C TRP A 67 -21.31 14.78 -4.33
N LEU A 68 -20.05 14.80 -4.75
CA LEU A 68 -18.92 15.31 -4.01
C LEU A 68 -18.07 16.20 -4.92
N ASP A 69 -17.77 17.41 -4.47
CA ASP A 69 -16.72 18.21 -5.09
C ASP A 69 -15.37 17.62 -4.67
N MET A 70 -14.63 17.07 -5.63
CA MET A 70 -13.36 16.39 -5.40
C MET A 70 -12.36 16.80 -6.48
N SER A 71 -11.33 17.54 -6.05
CA SER A 71 -10.24 17.94 -6.93
C SER A 71 -9.32 16.75 -7.28
N PRO A 72 -8.52 16.84 -8.37
CA PRO A 72 -7.52 15.83 -8.68
C PRO A 72 -6.54 15.57 -7.54
N ALA A 73 -6.10 16.61 -6.82
CA ALA A 73 -5.22 16.47 -5.66
C ALA A 73 -5.90 15.73 -4.50
N GLN A 74 -7.19 16.01 -4.21
CA GLN A 74 -7.95 15.29 -3.18
C GLN A 74 -8.16 13.82 -3.56
N TYR A 75 -8.44 13.55 -4.83
CA TYR A 75 -8.49 12.19 -5.35
C TYR A 75 -7.14 11.49 -5.22
N GLY A 76 -6.04 12.18 -5.52
CA GLY A 76 -4.68 11.67 -5.35
C GLY A 76 -4.41 11.26 -3.90
N LEU A 77 -4.74 12.13 -2.93
CA LEU A 77 -4.60 11.82 -1.50
C LEU A 77 -5.46 10.62 -1.09
N TYR A 78 -6.69 10.53 -1.60
CA TYR A 78 -7.59 9.41 -1.35
C TYR A 78 -7.03 8.09 -1.90
N VAL A 79 -6.60 8.06 -3.16
CA VAL A 79 -5.99 6.87 -3.78
C VAL A 79 -4.71 6.47 -3.03
N GLY A 80 -3.80 7.41 -2.79
CA GLY A 80 -2.51 7.14 -2.14
C GLY A 80 -2.65 6.60 -0.72
N SER A 81 -3.66 7.07 0.02
CA SER A 81 -3.94 6.60 1.39
C SER A 81 -4.61 5.23 1.46
N THR A 82 -5.27 4.76 0.40
CA THR A 82 -6.16 3.59 0.45
C THR A 82 -5.73 2.43 -0.46
N VAL A 83 -5.23 2.71 -1.66
CA VAL A 83 -4.81 1.67 -2.62
C VAL A 83 -3.55 0.95 -2.11
N HIS A 84 -3.46 -0.34 -2.44
CA HIS A 84 -2.58 -1.29 -1.76
C HIS A 84 -1.11 -1.15 -2.15
N GLU A 85 -0.79 -0.92 -3.43
CA GLU A 85 0.58 -0.87 -3.93
C GLU A 85 0.89 0.40 -4.71
N VAL A 86 2.16 0.80 -4.74
CA VAL A 86 2.65 2.04 -5.36
C VAL A 86 2.35 2.07 -6.85
N ALA A 87 2.74 1.01 -7.53
CA ALA A 87 2.26 0.55 -8.82
C ALA A 87 0.83 1.00 -9.20
N GLN A 88 -0.12 0.51 -8.41
CA GLN A 88 -1.55 0.68 -8.63
C GLN A 88 -2.00 2.10 -8.29
N VAL A 89 -1.38 2.71 -7.29
CA VAL A 89 -1.59 4.12 -6.92
C VAL A 89 -1.23 5.04 -8.07
N VAL A 90 -0.06 4.86 -8.70
CA VAL A 90 0.35 5.69 -9.84
C VAL A 90 -0.61 5.49 -11.01
N ALA A 91 -0.90 4.24 -11.36
CA ALA A 91 -1.82 3.93 -12.46
C ALA A 91 -3.22 4.54 -12.26
N ALA A 92 -3.77 4.48 -11.04
CA ALA A 92 -5.06 5.06 -10.71
C ALA A 92 -5.04 6.60 -10.66
N GLY A 93 -3.91 7.19 -10.26
CA GLY A 93 -3.70 8.65 -10.25
C GLY A 93 -3.59 9.23 -11.66
N GLU A 94 -2.71 8.65 -12.48
CA GLU A 94 -2.47 9.05 -13.88
C GLU A 94 -3.73 8.92 -14.74
N ALA A 95 -4.61 7.96 -14.42
CA ALA A 95 -5.90 7.83 -15.09
C ALA A 95 -6.80 9.06 -14.93
N ILE A 96 -6.57 9.90 -13.91
CA ILE A 96 -7.32 11.14 -13.66
C ILE A 96 -6.51 12.37 -14.06
N ALA A 97 -5.29 12.54 -13.53
CA ALA A 97 -4.40 13.65 -13.86
C ALA A 97 -2.97 13.37 -13.35
N PRO A 98 -1.92 13.93 -13.99
CA PRO A 98 -0.54 13.82 -13.50
C PRO A 98 -0.35 14.33 -12.06
N GLU A 99 -0.96 15.48 -11.73
CA GLU A 99 -0.91 16.03 -10.37
C GLU A 99 -1.56 15.09 -9.34
N ALA A 100 -2.62 14.36 -9.72
CA ALA A 100 -3.23 13.38 -8.84
C ALA A 100 -2.29 12.21 -8.56
N ALA A 101 -1.54 11.75 -9.57
CA ALA A 101 -0.52 10.71 -9.42
C ALA A 101 0.60 11.15 -8.46
N ASP A 102 1.12 12.37 -8.63
CA ASP A 102 2.16 12.93 -7.77
C ASP A 102 1.73 12.95 -6.30
N VAL A 103 0.54 13.52 -6.02
CA VAL A 103 -0.02 13.57 -4.65
C VAL A 103 -0.26 12.16 -4.11
N ALA A 104 -0.74 11.24 -4.95
CA ALA A 104 -1.01 9.87 -4.54
C ALA A 104 0.27 9.11 -4.17
N VAL A 105 1.35 9.28 -4.95
CA VAL A 105 2.66 8.69 -4.65
C VAL A 105 3.20 9.22 -3.33
N ILE A 106 3.16 10.54 -3.12
CA ILE A 106 3.62 11.15 -1.87
C ILE A 106 2.85 10.58 -0.68
N SER A 107 1.51 10.57 -0.74
CA SER A 107 0.65 10.00 0.31
C SER A 107 0.97 8.52 0.57
N LYS A 108 1.17 7.74 -0.51
CA LYS A 108 1.52 6.32 -0.42
C LYS A 108 2.87 6.10 0.24
N MET A 109 3.86 6.94 -0.07
CA MET A 109 5.20 6.85 0.52
C MET A 109 5.19 7.13 2.03
N VAL A 110 4.40 8.11 2.49
CA VAL A 110 4.21 8.34 3.93
C VAL A 110 3.71 7.08 4.63
N ARG A 111 2.73 6.40 4.02
CA ARG A 111 2.20 5.13 4.53
C ARG A 111 3.23 4.01 4.51
N VAL A 112 4.05 3.90 3.46
CA VAL A 112 5.19 2.95 3.38
C VAL A 112 6.19 3.20 4.51
N MET A 113 6.48 4.46 4.84
CA MET A 113 7.39 4.81 5.95
C MET A 113 6.83 4.35 7.31
N MET A 114 5.50 4.22 7.46
CA MET A 114 4.88 3.66 8.65
C MET A 114 5.13 2.15 8.83
N LEU A 115 5.79 1.48 7.88
CA LEU A 115 6.18 0.08 8.03
C LEU A 115 7.13 -0.12 9.24
N ALA A 116 8.11 0.75 9.42
CA ALA A 116 9.05 0.66 10.53
C ALA A 116 8.36 0.76 11.91
N PRO A 117 7.53 1.80 12.21
CA PRO A 117 6.80 1.85 13.48
C PRO A 117 5.79 0.71 13.61
N PHE A 118 5.13 0.28 12.53
CA PHE A 118 4.24 -0.87 12.55
C PHE A 118 4.95 -2.16 12.99
N LEU A 119 6.10 -2.50 12.39
CA LEU A 119 6.84 -3.72 12.72
C LEU A 119 7.37 -3.69 14.16
N LEU A 120 7.76 -2.52 14.67
CA LEU A 120 8.15 -2.34 16.06
C LEU A 120 7.00 -2.66 17.01
N LEU A 121 5.82 -2.06 16.77
CA LEU A 121 4.62 -2.28 17.57
C LEU A 121 4.18 -3.75 17.53
N LEU A 122 4.18 -4.35 16.34
CA LEU A 122 3.83 -5.76 16.17
C LEU A 122 4.81 -6.68 16.90
N SER A 123 6.13 -6.45 16.76
CA SER A 123 7.17 -7.21 17.46
C SER A 123 7.02 -7.13 18.98
N MET A 124 6.60 -5.96 19.51
CA MET A 124 6.31 -5.78 20.92
C MET A 124 5.04 -6.52 21.36
N ALA A 125 3.98 -6.49 20.55
CA ALA A 125 2.73 -7.19 20.84
C ALA A 125 2.94 -8.72 20.90
N VAL A 126 3.63 -9.29 19.90
CA VAL A 126 3.92 -10.74 19.84
C VAL A 126 4.75 -11.19 21.05
N ALA A 127 5.78 -10.43 21.43
CA ALA A 127 6.61 -10.77 22.58
C ALA A 127 5.88 -10.66 23.93
N ARG A 128 4.82 -9.84 24.03
CA ARG A 128 3.98 -9.78 25.24
C ARG A 128 3.03 -10.98 25.31
N GLY A 129 2.47 -11.43 24.19
CA GLY A 129 1.58 -12.59 24.11
C GLY A 129 2.27 -13.92 24.41
N ASN A 130 3.57 -14.06 24.08
CA ASN A 130 4.35 -15.28 24.33
C ASN A 130 4.96 -15.39 25.73
N ARG A 131 4.65 -14.49 26.68
CA ARG A 131 5.20 -14.55 28.05
C ARG A 131 4.76 -15.79 28.87
N SER A 132 3.89 -16.63 28.34
CA SER A 132 3.49 -17.90 28.95
C SER A 132 4.39 -19.08 28.56
N SER A 133 5.37 -18.92 27.67
CA SER A 133 6.27 -20.02 27.28
C SER A 133 7.71 -19.55 27.00
N GLN A 134 8.55 -19.76 28.02
CA GLN A 134 10.00 -19.89 27.99
C GLN A 134 10.89 -18.67 27.64
N MET A 135 11.80 -18.44 28.60
CA MET A 135 13.11 -17.80 28.49
C MET A 135 13.91 -18.34 27.28
N SER A 136 14.80 -17.49 26.73
CA SER A 136 15.84 -17.79 25.73
C SER A 136 15.46 -17.60 24.26
N ASP A 137 15.73 -16.42 23.70
CA ASP A 137 16.89 -16.26 22.82
C ASP A 137 17.17 -14.76 22.61
N GLY A 138 18.38 -14.30 22.96
CA GLY A 138 18.82 -12.91 22.90
C GLY A 138 19.09 -12.41 21.48
N GLN A 139 18.27 -12.77 20.50
CA GLN A 139 18.45 -12.28 19.14
C GLN A 139 17.94 -10.84 19.05
N PRO A 140 18.78 -9.88 18.64
CA PRO A 140 18.37 -8.50 18.51
C PRO A 140 17.19 -8.42 17.54
N ARG A 141 16.12 -7.74 17.97
CA ARG A 141 14.99 -7.39 17.08
C ARG A 141 15.55 -6.63 15.89
N ARG A 142 15.69 -7.31 14.75
CA ARG A 142 16.12 -6.68 13.50
C ARG A 142 14.97 -5.80 13.03
N ILE A 143 15.14 -4.51 13.24
CA ILE A 143 14.27 -3.49 12.64
C ILE A 143 14.64 -3.45 11.16
N THR A 144 13.75 -3.92 10.30
CA THR A 144 13.93 -3.79 8.85
C THR A 144 13.55 -2.36 8.46
N ILE A 145 14.57 -1.52 8.28
CA ILE A 145 14.36 -0.16 7.76
C ILE A 145 14.14 -0.27 6.25
N PRO A 146 13.05 0.30 5.70
CA PRO A 146 12.81 0.29 4.26
C PRO A 146 13.81 1.24 3.57
N TRP A 147 14.97 0.73 3.15
CA TRP A 147 16.03 1.53 2.53
C TRP A 147 15.55 2.32 1.31
N PHE A 148 14.62 1.75 0.55
CA PHE A 148 13.92 2.44 -0.54
C PHE A 148 13.22 3.73 -0.07
N ALA A 149 12.50 3.69 1.05
CA ALA A 149 11.80 4.87 1.55
C ALA A 149 12.79 5.95 2.04
N LEU A 150 13.93 5.54 2.62
CA LEU A 150 14.99 6.48 2.99
C LEU A 150 15.60 7.15 1.76
N GLY A 151 15.84 6.39 0.68
CA GLY A 151 16.26 6.91 -0.61
C GLY A 151 15.23 7.88 -1.22
N PHE A 152 13.93 7.56 -1.12
CA PHE A 152 12.84 8.45 -1.54
C PHE A 152 12.88 9.78 -0.77
N VAL A 153 12.98 9.76 0.57
CA VAL A 153 13.08 10.99 1.39
C VAL A 153 14.31 11.80 1.02
N ALA A 154 15.46 11.14 0.84
CA ALA A 154 16.69 11.82 0.47
C ALA A 154 16.56 12.51 -0.90
N MET A 155 16.03 11.82 -1.92
CA MET A 155 15.83 12.40 -3.25
C MET A 155 14.76 13.50 -3.26
N ALA A 156 13.67 13.34 -2.51
CA ALA A 156 12.67 14.38 -2.32
C ALA A 156 13.30 15.64 -1.68
N GLY A 157 14.17 15.45 -0.68
CA GLY A 157 14.95 16.54 -0.07
C GLY A 157 15.88 17.23 -1.08
N VAL A 158 16.66 16.46 -1.85
CA VAL A 158 17.54 17.00 -2.90
C VAL A 158 16.74 17.80 -3.94
N ASN A 159 15.61 17.27 -4.40
CA ASN A 159 14.74 17.96 -5.34
C ASN A 159 14.16 19.25 -4.73
N SER A 160 13.74 19.20 -3.47
CA SER A 160 13.17 20.35 -2.75
C SER A 160 14.18 21.48 -2.50
N LEU A 161 15.48 21.18 -2.42
CA LEU A 161 16.54 22.17 -2.29
C LEU A 161 16.83 22.93 -3.60
N GLY A 162 16.24 22.50 -4.73
CA GLY A 162 16.43 23.16 -6.02
C GLY A 162 17.86 23.06 -6.58
N VAL A 163 18.68 22.13 -6.07
CA VAL A 163 20.08 21.99 -6.48
C VAL A 163 20.27 21.34 -7.86
N LEU A 164 19.22 20.70 -8.39
CA LEU A 164 19.25 20.03 -9.68
C LEU A 164 18.65 20.92 -10.79
N PRO A 165 19.30 21.04 -11.96
CA PRO A 165 18.71 21.73 -13.10
C PRO A 165 17.40 21.08 -13.55
N ALA A 166 16.42 21.89 -13.97
CA ALA A 166 15.10 21.41 -14.40
C ALA A 166 15.19 20.34 -15.51
N ALA A 167 16.11 20.46 -16.45
CA ALA A 167 16.33 19.47 -17.50
C ALA A 167 16.72 18.09 -16.95
N VAL A 168 17.55 18.03 -15.89
CA VAL A 168 17.95 16.77 -15.25
C VAL A 168 16.75 16.12 -14.55
N VAL A 169 15.93 16.92 -13.87
CA VAL A 169 14.70 16.44 -13.22
C VAL A 169 13.73 15.86 -14.26
N GLN A 170 13.52 16.56 -15.38
CA GLN A 170 12.62 16.11 -16.44
C GLN A 170 13.08 14.79 -17.08
N VAL A 171 14.38 14.64 -17.35
CA VAL A 171 14.93 13.36 -17.85
C VAL A 171 14.73 12.25 -16.81
N GLY A 172 14.92 12.55 -15.52
CA GLY A 172 14.66 11.61 -14.43
C GLY A 172 13.20 11.15 -14.38
N VAL A 173 12.24 12.07 -14.48
CA VAL A 173 10.80 11.75 -14.50
C VAL A 173 10.43 10.91 -15.72
N GLN A 174 10.97 11.21 -16.91
CA GLN A 174 10.73 10.40 -18.11
C GLN A 174 11.26 8.98 -17.96
N LEU A 175 12.45 8.83 -17.38
CA LEU A 175 13.06 7.53 -17.11
C LEU A 175 12.25 6.75 -16.06
N ASP A 176 11.81 7.41 -14.99
CA ASP A 176 10.95 6.83 -13.95
C ASP A 176 9.65 6.29 -14.56
N ASN A 177 8.95 7.10 -15.36
CA ASN A 177 7.72 6.69 -16.05
C ASN A 177 7.94 5.48 -16.96
N ALA A 178 9.06 5.43 -17.70
CA ALA A 178 9.40 4.29 -18.55
C ALA A 178 9.66 3.01 -17.72
N LEU A 179 10.44 3.12 -16.64
CA LEU A 179 10.73 1.99 -15.74
C LEU A 179 9.47 1.50 -15.02
N LEU A 180 8.60 2.43 -14.60
CA LEU A 180 7.33 2.12 -13.96
C LEU A 180 6.39 1.40 -14.93
N ALA A 181 6.31 1.85 -16.20
CA ALA A 181 5.53 1.16 -17.21
C ALA A 181 5.99 -0.29 -17.41
N VAL A 182 7.32 -0.52 -17.44
CA VAL A 182 7.89 -1.88 -17.50
C VAL A 182 7.53 -2.69 -16.25
N ALA A 183 7.62 -2.10 -15.06
CA ALA A 183 7.24 -2.76 -13.81
C ALA A 183 5.75 -3.13 -13.79
N MET A 184 4.87 -2.27 -14.32
CA MET A 184 3.42 -2.51 -14.37
C MET A 184 3.07 -3.60 -15.37
N ALA A 185 3.72 -3.61 -16.53
CA ALA A 185 3.60 -4.69 -17.50
C ALA A 185 4.04 -6.04 -16.89
N ALA A 186 5.18 -6.07 -16.18
CA ALA A 186 5.66 -7.27 -15.52
C ALA A 186 4.72 -7.76 -14.40
N LEU A 187 4.16 -6.83 -13.60
CA LEU A 187 3.15 -7.15 -12.58
C LEU A 187 1.88 -7.75 -13.22
N GLY A 188 1.41 -7.18 -14.33
CA GLY A 188 0.29 -7.74 -15.10
C GLY A 188 0.56 -9.17 -15.59
N LEU A 189 1.75 -9.44 -16.13
CA LEU A 189 2.14 -10.76 -16.64
C LEU A 189 2.33 -11.82 -15.53
N THR A 190 2.73 -11.40 -14.33
CA THR A 190 2.96 -12.29 -13.17
C THR A 190 1.73 -12.46 -12.28
N THR A 191 0.66 -11.68 -12.51
CA THR A 191 -0.60 -11.82 -11.78
C THR A 191 -1.30 -13.12 -12.21
N HIS A 192 -1.01 -14.21 -11.50
CA HIS A 192 -1.57 -15.51 -11.82
C HIS A 192 -2.97 -15.70 -11.21
N VAL A 193 -3.94 -16.08 -12.04
CA VAL A 193 -5.26 -16.60 -11.62
C VAL A 193 -5.12 -17.74 -10.59
N ARG A 194 -3.99 -18.47 -10.62
CA ARG A 194 -3.65 -19.50 -9.63
C ARG A 194 -3.47 -18.94 -8.21
N ALA A 195 -2.92 -17.74 -8.04
CA ALA A 195 -2.75 -17.11 -6.74
C ALA A 195 -4.11 -16.77 -6.11
N VAL A 196 -5.07 -16.29 -6.93
CA VAL A 196 -6.46 -16.03 -6.51
C VAL A 196 -7.17 -17.32 -6.10
N ARG A 197 -6.97 -18.39 -6.87
CA ARG A 197 -7.57 -19.70 -6.57
C ARG A 197 -6.97 -20.35 -5.32
N ALA A 198 -5.69 -20.08 -5.03
CA ALA A 198 -5.00 -20.55 -3.83
C ALA A 198 -5.39 -19.80 -2.55
N ALA A 199 -5.90 -18.56 -2.65
CA ALA A 199 -6.27 -17.75 -1.50
C ALA A 199 -7.44 -18.33 -0.68
N GLY A 200 -8.35 -19.08 -1.32
CA GLY A 200 -9.54 -19.60 -0.66
C GLY A 200 -10.59 -18.51 -0.36
N THR A 201 -11.81 -18.93 -0.01
CA THR A 201 -12.95 -18.02 0.11
C THR A 201 -12.89 -17.13 1.34
N LYS A 202 -12.46 -17.67 2.50
CA LYS A 202 -12.41 -16.90 3.76
C LYS A 202 -11.39 -15.75 3.70
N PRO A 203 -10.14 -15.95 3.23
CA PRO A 203 -9.19 -14.84 3.08
C PRO A 203 -9.67 -13.77 2.09
N LEU A 204 -10.29 -14.18 0.98
CA LEU A 204 -10.85 -13.25 0.00
C LEU A 204 -11.98 -12.41 0.59
N LEU A 205 -12.87 -13.00 1.40
CA LEU A 205 -13.92 -12.27 2.11
C LEU A 205 -13.35 -11.26 3.11
N LEU A 206 -12.33 -11.66 3.89
CA LEU A 206 -11.66 -10.72 4.80
C LEU A 206 -11.05 -9.54 4.03
N ALA A 207 -10.32 -9.82 2.96
CA ALA A 207 -9.70 -8.79 2.14
C ALA A 207 -10.75 -7.91 1.43
N ALA A 208 -11.89 -8.47 1.00
CA ALA A 208 -13.00 -7.69 0.45
C ALA A 208 -13.58 -6.72 1.49
N LEU A 209 -13.78 -7.17 2.73
CA LEU A 209 -14.25 -6.33 3.82
C LEU A 209 -13.25 -5.23 4.17
N LEU A 210 -11.96 -5.55 4.20
CA LEU A 210 -10.90 -4.55 4.39
C LEU A 210 -10.83 -3.56 3.23
N PHE A 211 -10.97 -4.02 1.99
CA PHE A 211 -11.01 -3.15 0.82
C PHE A 211 -12.22 -2.20 0.86
N ALA A 212 -13.41 -2.72 1.16
CA ALA A 212 -14.61 -1.90 1.34
C ALA A 212 -14.45 -0.91 2.50
N TRP A 213 -13.82 -1.34 3.60
CA TRP A 213 -13.49 -0.46 4.72
C TRP A 213 -12.54 0.66 4.29
N LEU A 214 -11.44 0.35 3.59
CA LEU A 214 -10.49 1.35 3.10
C LEU A 214 -11.14 2.32 2.12
N LEU A 215 -12.01 1.83 1.24
CA LEU A 215 -12.79 2.66 0.31
C LEU A 215 -13.67 3.65 1.08
N VAL A 216 -14.55 3.15 1.96
CA VAL A 216 -15.53 4.00 2.66
C VAL A 216 -14.88 4.86 3.73
N ALA A 217 -14.12 4.27 4.63
CA ALA A 217 -13.47 5.00 5.72
C ALA A 217 -12.39 5.94 5.19
N GLY A 218 -11.65 5.56 4.14
CA GLY A 218 -10.69 6.43 3.50
C GLY A 218 -11.35 7.64 2.85
N LEU A 219 -12.47 7.46 2.14
CA LEU A 219 -13.21 8.57 1.56
C LEU A 219 -13.73 9.53 2.64
N LEU A 220 -14.32 8.98 3.70
CA LEU A 220 -14.79 9.76 4.85
C LEU A 220 -13.63 10.52 5.51
N PHE A 221 -12.51 9.86 5.78
CA PHE A 221 -11.38 10.52 6.42
C PHE A 221 -10.82 11.67 5.58
N ASN A 222 -10.61 11.43 4.28
CA ASN A 222 -10.11 12.45 3.36
C ASN A 222 -11.09 13.61 3.16
N ARG A 223 -12.39 13.39 3.33
CA ARG A 223 -13.41 14.44 3.19
C ARG A 223 -13.58 15.28 4.45
N TRP A 224 -13.49 14.67 5.63
CA TRP A 224 -13.85 15.32 6.89
C TRP A 224 -12.66 15.98 7.57
N VAL A 225 -11.48 15.37 7.54
CA VAL A 225 -10.30 15.91 8.24
C VAL A 225 -9.88 17.29 7.73
N PRO A 226 -9.82 17.56 6.41
CA PRO A 226 -9.49 18.91 5.92
C PRO A 226 -10.54 19.97 6.28
N GLY A 227 -11.78 19.58 6.59
CA GLY A 227 -12.83 20.52 7.02
C GLY A 227 -12.80 20.83 8.52
N LEU A 228 -11.95 20.15 9.31
CA LEU A 228 -11.77 20.37 10.75
C LEU A 228 -10.55 21.26 11.07
N LEU A 229 -9.67 21.49 10.08
CA LEU A 229 -8.46 22.31 10.17
C LEU A 229 -8.72 23.69 9.57
#